data_AF-A0A4Q5QR86-F1
#
_entry.id   AF-A0A4Q5QR86-F1
#
_cell.length_a   1.000
_cell.length_b   1.000
_cell.length_c   1.000
_cell.angle_alpha   90.00
_cell.angle_beta   90.00
_cell.angle_gamma   90.00
#
_symmetry.space_group_name_H-M   'P 1'
#
loop_
_entity.id
_entity.type
_entity.pdbx_description
1 polymer ?
#
loop_
_entity_poly.entity_id
_entity_poly.type
_entity_poly.pdbx_seq_one_letter_code
_entity_poly.pdbx_strand_id
1 'polypeptide(L)'
;SMEGDRCTPEGDFTITNLNPKSKYNKFMLLSYPNDSARHRFNRLKSSGLIPASARIGGDIGIHGIWPGGDDMIELGVGWTDGCVALKNKDVEELFRLVGVGTRVSIRK
;
A
#
# COMPACT_ATOMS: atom_id res chain seq x y z
N SER A 1 -6.40 6.14 8.48
CA SER A 1 -7.16 5.38 7.49
C SER A 1 -7.98 4.33 8.22
N MET A 2 -9.05 3.87 7.59
CA MET A 2 -9.82 2.68 7.97
C MET A 2 -9.94 1.77 6.75
N GLU A 3 -10.22 0.50 6.97
CA GLU A 3 -10.43 -0.48 5.90
C GLU A 3 -11.50 0.00 4.92
N GLY A 4 -11.20 -0.06 3.62
CA GLY A 4 -12.11 0.36 2.55
C GLY A 4 -12.18 1.86 2.27
N ASP A 5 -11.34 2.69 2.90
CA ASP A 5 -11.28 4.13 2.61
C ASP A 5 -10.57 4.48 1.29
N ARG A 6 -10.00 3.47 0.61
CA ARG A 6 -9.26 3.59 -0.66
C ARG A 6 -8.13 4.62 -0.63
N CYS A 7 -7.60 4.93 0.55
CA CYS A 7 -6.55 5.93 0.72
C CYS A 7 -5.20 5.25 0.94
N THR A 8 -4.20 5.59 0.14
CA THR A 8 -2.82 5.19 0.41
C THR A 8 -2.33 5.82 1.71
N PRO A 9 -1.83 5.03 2.69
CA PRO A 9 -1.36 5.59 3.94
C PRO A 9 -0.04 6.34 3.75
N GLU A 10 -0.01 7.59 4.20
CA GLU A 10 1.23 8.36 4.32
C GLU A 10 2.01 7.92 5.58
N GLY A 11 3.35 7.91 5.47
CA GLY A 11 4.23 7.55 6.60
C GLY A 11 5.47 6.79 6.18
N ASP A 12 6.19 6.29 7.20
CA ASP A 12 7.39 5.48 7.04
C ASP A 12 7.09 4.01 7.34
N PHE A 13 7.53 3.17 6.41
CA PHE A 13 7.32 1.74 6.41
C PHE A 13 8.60 1.01 6.05
N THR A 14 8.54 -0.31 6.18
CA THR A 14 9.56 -1.22 5.65
C THR A 14 8.89 -2.28 4.80
N ILE A 15 9.62 -2.83 3.83
CA ILE A 15 9.18 -4.02 3.12
C ILE A 15 9.25 -5.22 4.07
N THR A 16 8.14 -5.92 4.27
CA THR A 16 8.06 -7.10 5.14
C THR A 16 8.03 -8.41 4.37
N ASN A 17 7.60 -8.37 3.10
CA ASN A 17 7.56 -9.54 2.23
C ASN A 17 7.68 -9.16 0.75
N LEU A 18 8.26 -10.07 -0.05
CA LEU A 18 8.40 -9.96 -1.49
C LEU A 18 7.71 -11.17 -2.15
N ASN A 19 6.66 -10.93 -2.92
CA ASN A 19 5.94 -11.96 -3.66
C ASN A 19 6.19 -11.81 -5.18
N PRO A 20 7.03 -12.68 -5.77
CA PRO A 20 7.34 -12.64 -7.20
C PRO A 20 6.26 -13.24 -8.10
N LYS A 21 5.25 -13.92 -7.53
CA LYS A 21 4.15 -14.61 -8.24
C LYS A 21 2.80 -13.90 -8.07
N SER A 22 2.82 -12.59 -7.84
CA SER A 22 1.61 -11.79 -7.70
C SER A 22 0.80 -11.80 -9.01
N LYS A 23 -0.53 -11.81 -8.90
CA LYS A 23 -1.43 -11.61 -10.05
C LYS A 23 -1.29 -10.22 -10.69
N TYR A 24 -0.67 -9.28 -9.99
CA TYR A 24 -0.33 -7.93 -10.45
C TYR A 24 1.18 -7.79 -10.67
N ASN A 25 1.78 -8.80 -11.32
CA ASN A 25 3.22 -8.95 -11.63
C ASN A 25 4.13 -9.19 -10.40
N LYS A 26 4.32 -8.19 -9.55
CA LYS A 26 5.11 -8.27 -8.30
C LYS A 26 4.34 -7.64 -7.17
N PHE A 27 4.61 -8.07 -5.94
CA PHE A 27 4.03 -7.43 -4.75
C PHE A 27 5.06 -7.34 -3.64
N MET A 28 5.20 -6.14 -3.08
CA MET A 28 6.10 -5.80 -1.98
C MET A 28 5.23 -5.33 -0.82
N LEU A 29 5.06 -6.19 0.18
CA LEU A 29 4.21 -5.89 1.34
C LEU A 29 4.89 -4.86 2.24
N LEU A 30 4.17 -3.83 2.64
CA LEU A 30 4.66 -2.84 3.59
C LEU A 30 4.31 -3.23 5.03
N SER A 31 5.09 -2.71 5.99
CA SER A 31 4.82 -2.82 7.43
C SER A 31 3.64 -1.95 7.89
N TYR A 32 2.55 -1.94 7.11
CA TYR A 32 1.31 -1.27 7.46
C TYR A 32 0.29 -2.29 8.02
N PRO A 33 -0.44 -1.95 9.09
CA PRO A 33 -0.33 -0.71 9.85
C PRO A 33 0.83 -0.73 10.85
N ASN A 34 1.58 0.37 10.88
CA ASN A 34 2.60 0.65 11.91
C ASN A 34 1.97 1.25 13.18
N ASP A 35 2.77 1.46 14.23
CA ASP A 35 2.28 1.96 15.53
C ASP A 35 1.60 3.33 15.41
N SER A 36 2.17 4.24 14.62
CA SER A 36 1.57 5.56 14.38
C SER A 36 0.18 5.45 13.74
N ALA A 37 0.04 4.60 12.72
CA ALA A 37 -1.24 4.32 12.09
C ALA A 37 -2.26 3.74 13.09
N ARG A 38 -1.82 2.80 13.94
CA ARG A 38 -2.66 2.19 15.00
C ARG A 38 -3.12 3.22 16.02
N HIS A 39 -2.21 4.07 16.50
CA HIS A 39 -2.55 5.15 17.44
C HIS A 39 -3.55 6.14 16.83
N ARG A 40 -3.34 6.55 15.58
CA ARG A 40 -4.27 7.44 14.88
C ARG A 40 -5.65 6.80 14.71
N PHE A 41 -5.71 5.55 14.28
CA PHE A 41 -6.96 4.80 14.13
C PHE A 41 -7.72 4.68 15.45
N ASN A 42 -7.05 4.26 16.52
CA ASN A 42 -7.65 4.12 17.85
C ASN A 42 -8.19 5.45 18.37
N ARG A 43 -7.44 6.55 18.17
CA ARG A 43 -7.90 7.90 18.52
C ARG A 43 -9.19 8.26 17.78
N LEU A 44 -9.23 8.11 16.44
CA LEU A 44 -10.42 8.40 15.63
C LEU A 44 -11.63 7.57 16.07
N LYS A 45 -11.40 6.29 16.40
CA LYS A 45 -12.45 5.37 16.87
C LYS A 45 -12.98 5.78 18.24
N SER A 46 -12.09 6.08 19.18
CA SER A 46 -12.45 6.51 20.54
C SER A 46 -13.17 7.86 20.57
N SER A 47 -12.87 8.74 19.62
CA SER A 47 -13.54 10.04 19.48
C SER A 47 -14.83 9.99 18.66
N GLY A 48 -15.28 8.80 18.23
CA GLY A 48 -16.50 8.63 17.43
C GLY A 48 -16.43 9.20 16.01
N LEU A 49 -15.22 9.52 15.51
CA LEU A 49 -15.03 10.07 14.16
C LEU A 49 -15.08 8.99 13.07
N ILE A 50 -14.94 7.73 13.45
CA ILE A 50 -15.17 6.56 12.59
C ILE A 50 -16.07 5.56 13.33
N PRO A 51 -16.79 4.68 12.60
CA PRO A 51 -17.69 3.71 13.22
C PRO A 51 -17.01 2.84 14.29
N ALA A 52 -17.74 2.47 15.34
CA ALA A 52 -17.26 1.53 16.35
C ALA A 52 -16.95 0.14 15.78
N SER A 53 -17.57 -0.22 14.65
CA SER A 53 -17.29 -1.43 13.89
C SER A 53 -16.10 -1.30 12.93
N ALA A 54 -15.53 -0.11 12.76
CA ALA A 54 -14.42 0.11 11.84
C ALA A 54 -13.20 -0.73 12.21
N ARG A 55 -12.44 -1.10 11.17
CA ARG A 55 -11.17 -1.82 11.20
C ARG A 55 -10.11 -0.96 10.49
N ILE A 56 -8.84 -1.14 10.84
CA ILE A 56 -7.74 -0.30 10.33
C ILE A 56 -7.27 -0.69 8.91
N GLY A 57 -7.70 -1.86 8.42
CA GLY A 57 -7.21 -2.45 7.18
C GLY A 57 -5.82 -3.07 7.33
N GLY A 58 -5.27 -3.52 6.21
CA GLY A 58 -3.98 -4.21 6.12
C GLY A 58 -3.58 -4.42 4.66
N ASP A 59 -2.58 -5.25 4.43
CA ASP A 59 -2.14 -5.69 3.09
C ASP A 59 -1.84 -4.56 2.09
N ILE A 60 -1.33 -3.44 2.62
CA ILE A 60 -0.86 -2.33 1.79
C ILE A 60 0.54 -2.67 1.28
N GLY A 61 0.72 -2.51 -0.03
CA GLY A 61 1.96 -2.85 -0.71
C GLY A 61 2.26 -1.94 -1.90
N ILE A 62 3.41 -2.20 -2.50
CA ILE A 62 3.77 -1.70 -3.83
C ILE A 62 3.65 -2.87 -4.80
N HIS A 63 2.96 -2.67 -5.92
CA HIS A 63 2.78 -3.72 -6.92
C HIS A 63 2.75 -3.17 -8.34
N GLY A 64 2.78 -4.07 -9.32
CA GLY A 64 2.62 -3.72 -10.73
C GLY A 64 1.15 -3.54 -11.10
N ILE A 65 0.80 -3.95 -12.31
CA ILE A 65 -0.57 -3.93 -12.80
C ILE A 65 -0.85 -5.20 -13.60
N TRP A 66 -2.10 -5.49 -13.94
CA TRP A 66 -2.40 -6.62 -14.82
C TRP A 66 -1.71 -6.43 -16.20
N PRO A 67 -1.41 -7.52 -16.93
CA PRO A 67 -0.79 -7.42 -18.25
C PRO A 67 -1.56 -6.48 -19.18
N GLY A 68 -0.86 -5.55 -19.83
CA GLY A 68 -1.45 -4.54 -20.72
C GLY A 68 -2.18 -3.38 -20.01
N GLY A 69 -2.11 -3.29 -18.68
CA GLY A 69 -2.78 -2.24 -17.91
C GLY A 69 -1.98 -0.96 -17.69
N ASP A 70 -0.73 -0.87 -18.17
CA ASP A 70 0.20 0.22 -17.84
C ASP A 70 -0.36 1.63 -18.13
N ASP A 71 -1.22 1.78 -19.15
CA ASP A 71 -1.89 3.05 -19.49
C ASP A 71 -2.75 3.60 -18.33
N MET A 72 -3.32 2.73 -17.48
CA MET A 72 -4.11 3.16 -16.32
C MET A 72 -3.26 3.88 -15.28
N ILE A 73 -1.97 3.55 -15.20
CA ILE A 73 -1.00 4.23 -14.33
C ILE A 73 -0.69 5.61 -14.88
N GLU A 74 -0.47 5.73 -16.20
CA GLU A 74 -0.18 7.02 -16.86
C GLU A 74 -1.35 8.00 -16.75
N LEU A 75 -2.58 7.50 -16.89
CA LEU A 75 -3.80 8.28 -16.76
C LEU A 75 -4.13 8.65 -15.30
N GLY A 76 -3.34 8.19 -14.33
CA GLY A 76 -3.55 8.48 -12.91
C GLY A 76 -4.85 7.90 -12.35
N VAL A 77 -5.34 6.78 -12.90
CA VAL A 77 -6.58 6.16 -12.45
C VAL A 77 -6.33 5.52 -11.08
N GLY A 78 -6.98 6.06 -10.03
CA GLY A 78 -6.92 5.55 -8.66
C GLY A 78 -7.68 4.24 -8.49
N TRP A 79 -7.14 3.14 -9.03
CA TRP A 79 -7.81 1.84 -9.09
C TRP A 79 -7.55 0.95 -7.88
N THR A 80 -6.56 1.27 -7.04
CA THR A 80 -6.22 0.47 -5.86
C THR A 80 -7.09 0.85 -4.65
N ASP A 81 -7.26 -0.09 -3.73
CA ASP A 81 -7.88 0.20 -2.42
C ASP A 81 -6.84 0.71 -1.39
N GLY A 82 -5.80 1.43 -1.85
CA GLY A 82 -4.76 2.05 -1.00
C GLY A 82 -3.32 1.52 -1.21
N CYS A 83 -3.10 0.57 -2.12
CA CYS A 83 -1.75 0.19 -2.54
C CYS A 83 -1.13 1.22 -3.51
N VAL A 84 0.19 1.20 -3.65
CA VAL A 84 0.90 1.96 -4.68
C VAL A 84 1.09 1.05 -5.90
N ALA A 85 0.43 1.39 -7.01
CA ALA A 85 0.59 0.68 -8.27
C ALA A 85 1.62 1.38 -9.16
N LEU A 86 2.49 0.61 -9.78
CA LEU A 86 3.49 1.05 -10.76
C LEU A 86 3.25 0.33 -12.09
N LYS A 87 3.88 0.82 -13.16
CA LYS A 87 3.95 0.05 -14.41
C LYS A 87 4.72 -1.24 -14.16
N ASN A 88 4.43 -2.24 -14.99
CA ASN A 88 5.03 -3.56 -14.85
C ASN A 88 6.57 -3.54 -14.94
N LYS A 89 7.14 -2.76 -15.85
CA LYS A 89 8.61 -2.62 -15.97
C LYS A 89 9.24 -1.95 -14.74
N ASP A 90 8.59 -0.91 -14.22
CA ASP A 90 9.09 -0.14 -13.09
C ASP A 90 9.06 -0.96 -11.79
N VAL A 91 7.98 -1.72 -11.55
CA VAL A 91 7.91 -2.59 -10.37
C VAL A 91 8.93 -3.72 -10.46
N GLU A 92 9.18 -4.27 -11.64
CA GLU A 92 10.17 -5.32 -11.83
C GLU A 92 11.60 -4.83 -11.58
N GLU A 93 11.91 -3.62 -12.01
CA GLU A 93 13.19 -2.98 -11.71
C GLU A 93 13.35 -2.75 -10.21
N LEU A 94 12.37 -2.10 -9.58
CA LEU A 94 12.39 -1.85 -8.14
C LEU A 94 12.54 -3.16 -7.36
N PHE A 95 11.80 -4.21 -7.73
CA PHE A 95 11.83 -5.51 -7.06
C PHE A 95 13.21 -6.18 -7.10
N ARG A 96 14.05 -5.89 -8.10
CA ARG A 96 15.44 -6.40 -8.16
C ARG A 96 16.39 -5.65 -7.23
N LEU A 97 16.04 -4.43 -6.82
CA LEU A 97 16.90 -3.53 -6.04
C LEU A 97 16.59 -3.56 -4.54
N VAL A 98 15.37 -3.97 -4.16
CA VAL A 98 14.90 -3.90 -2.77
C VAL A 98 14.79 -5.27 -2.12
N GLY A 99 14.86 -5.28 -0.79
CA GLY A 99 14.77 -6.47 0.05
C GLY A 99 13.82 -6.27 1.23
N VAL A 100 13.59 -7.33 1.99
CA VAL A 100 12.95 -7.22 3.31
C VAL A 100 13.79 -6.28 4.19
N GLY A 101 13.12 -5.35 4.88
CA GLY A 101 13.75 -4.30 5.68
C GLY A 101 14.08 -3.03 4.92
N THR A 102 13.97 -2.99 3.59
CA THR A 102 14.12 -1.74 2.82
C THR A 102 13.09 -0.72 3.31
N ARG A 103 13.57 0.49 3.64
CA ARG A 103 12.74 1.60 4.09
C ARG A 103 11.94 2.18 2.92
N VAL A 104 10.68 2.49 3.18
CA VAL A 104 9.75 3.10 2.22
C VAL A 104 9.09 4.30 2.89
N SER A 105 9.18 5.46 2.25
CA SER A 105 8.54 6.69 2.71
C SER A 105 7.47 7.10 1.69
N ILE A 106 6.22 7.15 2.12
CA ILE A 106 5.09 7.62 1.31
C ILE A 106 4.71 9.03 1.77
N ARG A 107 4.66 9.99 0.83
CA ARG A 107 4.41 11.42 1.02
C ARG A 107 3.53 11.96 -0.12
N LYS A 108 2.89 13.11 0.10
CA LYS A 108 2.17 13.88 -0.94
C LYS A 108 3.10 14.83 -1.69
#